data_AF-A0AA43HU79-F1
#
_entry.id   AF-A0AA43HU79-F1
#
_cell.length_a   1.000
_cell.length_b   1.000
_cell.length_c   1.000
_cell.angle_alpha   90.00
_cell.angle_beta   90.00
_cell.angle_gamma   90.00
#
_symmetry.space_group_name_H-M   'P 1'
#
loop_
_entity.id
_entity.type
_entity.pdbx_description
1 polymer ?
#
loop_
_entity_poly.entity_id
_entity_poly.type
_entity_poly.pdbx_seq_one_letter_code
_entity_poly.pdbx_strand_id
1 'polypeptide(L)'
;MRKFCFAIILFILLPLIYFSSCEKGDDWSEERPVISDIRFNESDTLMYGPSAAEKTVILINDSSVMNRTMDTAIVSRWLYITAHFSGSNDLSSFKVGGILTYKTKAGLEIKDTIMRLGQSIFNKKDTLVYKNKLIQIPDSLDRTIDGVSHRGGLQEGEYKLSILCMDKAGKKSDSILHSVTILRRATILAARQKPVEEIPQE
;
A
#
# COMPACT_ATOMS: atom_id res chain seq x y z
N MET A 1 20.59 -29.11 -57.39
CA MET A 1 20.94 -29.22 -55.95
C MET A 1 21.43 -27.91 -55.34
N ARG A 2 22.38 -27.18 -55.96
CA ARG A 2 22.94 -25.93 -55.41
C ARG A 2 21.89 -24.86 -55.03
N LYS A 3 20.86 -24.66 -55.85
CA LYS A 3 19.75 -23.71 -55.60
C LYS A 3 18.83 -24.12 -54.44
N PHE A 4 18.71 -25.42 -54.16
CA PHE A 4 17.89 -25.95 -53.05
C PHE A 4 18.61 -25.75 -51.70
N CYS A 5 19.93 -25.94 -51.67
CA CYS A 5 20.73 -25.67 -50.46
C CYS A 5 20.70 -24.19 -50.06
N PHE A 6 20.73 -23.25 -51.02
CA PHE A 6 20.60 -21.82 -50.72
C PHE A 6 19.22 -21.45 -50.16
N ALA A 7 18.15 -22.08 -50.64
CA ALA A 7 16.81 -21.86 -50.12
C ALA A 7 16.66 -22.34 -48.67
N ILE A 8 17.26 -23.48 -48.32
CA ILE A 8 17.27 -24.01 -46.94
C ILE A 8 18.06 -23.08 -46.01
N ILE A 9 19.24 -22.63 -46.44
CA ILE A 9 20.07 -21.71 -45.64
C ILE A 9 19.32 -20.39 -45.38
N LEU A 10 18.62 -19.85 -46.38
CA LEU A 10 17.81 -18.64 -46.24
C LEU A 10 16.64 -18.83 -45.27
N PHE A 11 15.95 -19.97 -45.33
CA PHE A 11 14.84 -20.32 -44.42
C PHE A 11 15.29 -20.51 -42.96
N ILE A 12 16.54 -20.89 -42.73
CA ILE A 12 17.12 -21.02 -41.38
C ILE A 12 17.62 -19.67 -40.86
N LEU A 13 18.19 -18.83 -41.72
CA LEU A 13 18.72 -17.50 -41.35
C LEU A 13 17.63 -16.47 -41.05
N LEU A 14 16.50 -16.51 -41.76
CA LEU A 14 15.40 -15.56 -41.55
C LEU A 14 14.84 -15.58 -40.11
N PRO A 15 14.53 -16.74 -39.52
CA PRO A 15 14.15 -16.82 -38.10
C PRO A 15 15.26 -16.34 -37.18
N LEU A 16 16.53 -16.68 -37.44
CA LEU A 16 17.65 -16.28 -36.59
C LEU A 16 17.81 -14.75 -36.55
N ILE A 17 17.67 -14.07 -37.68
CA ILE A 17 17.71 -12.60 -37.75
C ILE A 17 16.46 -11.99 -37.12
N TYR A 18 15.28 -12.58 -37.36
CA TYR A 18 14.02 -12.11 -36.79
C TYR A 18 13.97 -12.23 -35.26
N PHE A 19 14.50 -13.33 -34.70
CA PHE A 19 14.60 -13.52 -33.25
C PHE A 19 15.78 -12.75 -32.64
N SER A 20 16.88 -12.53 -33.38
CA SER A 20 17.99 -11.69 -32.92
C SER A 20 17.61 -10.20 -32.82
N SER A 21 16.64 -9.71 -33.60
CA SER A 21 16.10 -8.36 -33.43
C SER A 21 15.11 -8.22 -32.27
N CYS A 22 14.75 -9.34 -31.62
CA CYS A 22 13.92 -9.38 -30.43
C CYS A 22 14.77 -9.64 -29.17
N GLU A 23 16.07 -9.32 -29.23
CA GLU A 23 16.86 -9.14 -28.02
C GLU A 23 16.36 -7.86 -27.34
N LYS A 24 15.50 -8.05 -26.35
CA LYS A 24 15.17 -7.01 -25.38
C LYS A 24 16.48 -6.71 -24.67
N GLY A 25 17.22 -5.73 -25.17
CA GLY A 25 18.49 -5.33 -24.60
C GLY A 25 18.28 -5.14 -23.11
N ASP A 26 18.96 -5.97 -22.31
CA ASP A 26 19.09 -5.77 -20.88
C ASP A 26 19.99 -4.56 -20.69
N ASP A 27 19.45 -3.38 -21.01
CA ASP A 27 20.04 -2.11 -20.67
C ASP A 27 19.77 -1.94 -19.17
N TRP A 28 20.72 -2.46 -18.39
CA TRP A 28 20.81 -2.33 -16.93
C TRP A 28 20.96 -0.86 -16.48
N SER A 29 20.82 0.10 -17.39
CA SER A 29 21.05 1.53 -17.19
C SER A 29 19.79 2.36 -16.93
N GLU A 30 18.57 1.90 -17.26
CA GLU A 30 17.39 2.73 -16.93
C GLU A 30 16.97 2.53 -15.47
N GLU A 31 17.03 3.63 -14.73
CA GLU A 31 16.69 3.76 -13.31
C GLU A 31 15.29 3.23 -13.00
N ARG A 32 15.17 2.49 -11.88
CA ARG A 32 13.88 2.01 -11.36
C ARG A 32 13.03 3.17 -10.88
N PRO A 33 11.69 3.05 -10.92
CA PRO A 33 10.83 4.07 -10.34
C PRO A 33 11.08 4.18 -8.83
N VAL A 34 10.99 5.40 -8.31
CA VAL A 34 11.22 5.76 -6.92
C VAL A 34 9.90 6.20 -6.29
N ILE A 35 9.73 5.85 -5.02
CA ILE A 35 8.58 6.25 -4.20
C ILE A 35 9.11 7.02 -3.00
N SER A 36 8.51 8.16 -2.71
CA SER A 36 8.90 9.04 -1.59
C SER A 36 7.67 9.69 -0.94
N ASP A 37 7.87 10.37 0.18
CA ASP A 37 6.85 11.15 0.89
C ASP A 37 5.55 10.39 1.20
N ILE A 38 5.69 9.13 1.60
CA ILE A 38 4.56 8.24 1.87
C ILE A 38 3.86 8.67 3.16
N ARG A 39 2.55 8.91 3.06
CA ARG A 39 1.65 9.21 4.17
C ARG A 39 0.33 8.50 3.97
N PHE A 40 -0.16 7.85 5.03
CA PHE A 40 -1.50 7.28 5.10
C PHE A 40 -2.42 8.19 5.90
N ASN A 41 -3.65 8.35 5.39
CA ASN A 41 -4.73 9.09 6.03
C ASN A 41 -4.27 10.47 6.52
N GLU A 42 -3.54 11.20 5.69
CA GLU A 42 -2.99 12.51 6.02
C GLU A 42 -4.09 13.51 6.40
N SER A 43 -3.92 14.18 7.54
CA SER A 43 -4.89 15.12 8.13
C SER A 43 -6.29 14.50 8.26
N ASP A 44 -6.38 13.26 8.74
CA ASP A 44 -7.66 12.61 9.01
C ASP A 44 -8.29 13.17 10.28
N THR A 45 -9.61 13.14 10.37
CA THR A 45 -10.32 13.63 11.55
C THR A 45 -11.31 12.60 12.05
N LEU A 46 -11.47 12.54 13.37
CA LEU A 46 -12.47 11.71 14.04
C LEU A 46 -13.43 12.63 14.80
N MET A 47 -14.66 12.74 14.32
CA MET A 47 -15.70 13.49 14.99
C MET A 47 -16.43 12.60 16.00
N TYR A 48 -16.63 13.06 17.24
CA TYR A 48 -17.44 12.38 18.26
C TYR A 48 -18.23 13.38 19.11
N GLY A 49 -19.41 12.97 19.57
CA GLY A 49 -20.33 13.82 20.33
C GLY A 49 -21.76 13.30 20.23
N PRO A 50 -22.64 13.64 21.18
CA PRO A 50 -24.01 13.14 21.23
C PRO A 50 -24.92 13.74 20.14
N SER A 51 -24.60 14.95 19.65
CA SER A 51 -25.38 15.65 18.62
C SER A 51 -24.47 16.33 17.60
N ALA A 52 -25.02 16.78 16.47
CA ALA A 52 -24.27 17.52 15.46
C ALA A 52 -23.73 18.88 15.98
N ALA A 53 -24.38 19.48 16.97
CA ALA A 53 -23.98 20.74 17.59
C ALA A 53 -22.87 20.58 18.65
N GLU A 54 -22.72 19.39 19.23
CA GLU A 54 -21.76 19.08 20.31
C GLU A 54 -20.63 18.14 19.83
N LYS A 55 -20.26 18.22 18.54
CA LYS A 55 -19.18 17.41 17.99
C LYS A 55 -17.82 17.97 18.38
N THR A 56 -17.04 17.16 19.08
CA THR A 56 -15.60 17.36 19.21
C THR A 56 -14.89 16.73 18.01
N VAL A 57 -13.94 17.45 17.43
CA VAL A 57 -13.12 16.98 16.31
C VAL A 57 -11.74 16.61 16.87
N ILE A 58 -11.36 15.35 16.72
CA ILE A 58 -10.00 14.89 16.99
C ILE A 58 -9.25 14.88 15.66
N LEU A 59 -8.20 15.69 15.56
CA LEU A 59 -7.27 15.60 14.45
C LEU A 59 -6.35 14.39 14.66
N ILE A 60 -6.30 13.55 13.65
CA ILE A 60 -5.45 12.38 13.56
C ILE A 60 -4.52 12.63 12.39
N ASN A 61 -3.29 12.14 12.48
CA ASN A 61 -2.38 12.24 11.35
C ASN A 61 -2.14 13.68 10.86
N ASP A 62 -1.95 14.60 11.80
CA ASP A 62 -1.67 16.01 11.49
C ASP A 62 -0.42 16.14 10.61
N SER A 63 -0.55 16.84 9.48
CA SER A 63 0.56 17.10 8.54
C SER A 63 1.46 18.24 8.99
N SER A 64 1.03 19.07 9.95
CA SER A 64 1.85 20.15 10.51
C SER A 64 2.96 19.64 11.45
N VAL A 65 2.86 18.40 11.92
CA VAL A 65 3.84 17.77 12.81
C VAL A 65 5.00 17.20 11.98
N MET A 66 6.13 17.92 11.94
CA MET A 66 7.26 17.61 11.06
C MET A 66 7.99 16.28 11.36
N ASN A 67 7.87 15.73 12.57
CA ASN A 67 8.57 14.49 12.98
C ASN A 67 7.63 13.31 13.15
N ARG A 68 6.64 13.18 12.27
CA ARG A 68 5.72 12.07 12.34
C ARG A 68 6.34 10.81 11.75
N THR A 69 6.64 9.85 12.61
CA THR A 69 7.27 8.57 12.24
C THR A 69 6.25 7.47 11.88
N MET A 70 4.99 7.61 12.29
CA MET A 70 3.97 6.59 12.12
C MET A 70 2.59 7.18 11.79
N ASP A 71 1.87 6.51 10.91
CA ASP A 71 0.51 6.90 10.53
C ASP A 71 -0.52 6.06 11.28
N THR A 72 -1.64 6.66 11.67
CA THR A 72 -2.77 5.96 12.29
C THR A 72 -3.84 5.66 11.25
N ALA A 73 -4.28 4.42 11.13
CA ALA A 73 -5.46 4.03 10.38
C ALA A 73 -6.57 3.58 11.34
N ILE A 74 -7.79 4.05 11.12
CA ILE A 74 -8.93 3.64 11.94
C ILE A 74 -9.62 2.46 11.29
N VAL A 75 -9.87 1.41 12.08
CA VAL A 75 -10.64 0.25 11.64
C VAL A 75 -11.98 0.68 11.06
N SER A 76 -12.43 0.00 10.00
CA SER A 76 -13.66 0.29 9.25
C SER A 76 -13.70 1.67 8.57
N ARG A 77 -12.59 2.42 8.53
CA ARG A 77 -12.47 3.60 7.65
C ARG A 77 -11.65 3.26 6.41
N TRP A 78 -11.86 4.07 5.38
CA TRP A 78 -11.05 4.01 4.17
C TRP A 78 -9.62 4.40 4.48
N LEU A 79 -8.70 3.60 3.96
CA LEU A 79 -7.28 3.91 3.89
C LEU A 79 -7.04 4.74 2.62
N TYR A 80 -6.39 5.88 2.80
CA TYR A 80 -5.96 6.78 1.74
C TYR A 80 -4.45 6.89 1.78
N ILE A 81 -3.83 7.00 0.61
CA ILE A 81 -2.39 7.25 0.48
C ILE A 81 -2.15 8.60 -0.17
N THR A 82 -1.23 9.36 0.40
CA THR A 82 -0.50 10.45 -0.26
C THR A 82 0.94 9.95 -0.46
N ALA A 83 1.46 9.99 -1.67
CA ALA A 83 2.84 9.59 -1.96
C ALA A 83 3.33 10.21 -3.26
N HIS A 84 4.63 10.44 -3.33
CA HIS A 84 5.32 10.93 -4.51
C HIS A 84 5.93 9.77 -5.28
N PHE A 85 5.70 9.75 -6.60
CA PHE A 85 6.17 8.70 -7.51
C PHE A 85 6.93 9.32 -8.66
N SER A 86 8.16 8.86 -8.89
CA SER A 86 8.99 9.34 -10.00
C SER A 86 9.67 8.18 -10.74
N GLY A 87 10.05 8.39 -11.99
CA GLY A 87 10.79 7.43 -12.80
C GLY A 87 11.37 8.05 -14.07
N SER A 88 12.42 7.44 -14.60
CA SER A 88 13.04 7.81 -15.89
C SER A 88 12.08 7.57 -17.07
N ASN A 89 11.36 6.45 -17.00
CA ASN A 89 10.27 6.05 -17.88
C ASN A 89 8.91 6.51 -17.35
N ASP A 90 7.91 6.50 -18.24
CA ASP A 90 6.52 6.69 -17.83
C ASP A 90 6.10 5.61 -16.84
N LEU A 91 5.48 6.04 -15.74
CA LEU A 91 4.90 5.17 -14.74
C LEU A 91 3.68 4.42 -15.29
N SER A 92 3.45 3.23 -14.74
CA SER A 92 2.32 2.36 -15.08
C SER A 92 1.31 2.30 -13.95
N SER A 93 1.70 1.71 -12.82
CA SER A 93 0.79 1.49 -11.69
C SER A 93 1.57 1.37 -10.37
N PHE A 94 0.86 1.56 -9.26
CA PHE A 94 1.39 1.24 -7.95
C PHE A 94 0.42 0.36 -7.18
N LYS A 95 0.94 -0.38 -6.23
CA LYS A 95 0.19 -1.30 -5.38
C LYS A 95 0.54 -1.04 -3.93
N VAL A 96 -0.48 -1.06 -3.09
CA VAL A 96 -0.35 -1.06 -1.63
C VAL A 96 -0.92 -2.36 -1.10
N GLY A 97 -0.21 -3.00 -0.18
CA GLY A 97 -0.72 -4.19 0.47
C GLY A 97 -0.03 -4.49 1.80
N GLY A 98 -0.55 -5.44 2.54
CA GLY A 98 -0.01 -5.81 3.85
C GLY A 98 -0.71 -7.04 4.39
N ILE A 99 -0.15 -7.60 5.46
CA ILE A 99 -0.73 -8.76 6.14
C ILE A 99 -1.34 -8.27 7.45
N LEU A 100 -2.65 -8.40 7.57
CA LEU A 100 -3.41 -8.14 8.78
C LEU A 100 -3.56 -9.41 9.60
N THR A 101 -3.67 -9.25 10.92
CA THR A 101 -3.84 -10.37 11.86
C THR A 101 -5.14 -10.20 12.62
N TYR A 102 -6.00 -11.21 12.52
CA TYR A 102 -7.29 -11.30 13.20
C TYR A 102 -7.18 -12.39 14.26
N LYS A 103 -7.85 -12.20 15.40
CA LYS A 103 -7.88 -13.19 16.46
C LYS A 103 -9.30 -13.58 16.77
N THR A 104 -9.56 -14.88 16.82
CA THR A 104 -10.86 -15.43 17.22
C THR A 104 -11.00 -15.36 18.74
N LYS A 105 -12.22 -15.56 19.25
CA LYS A 105 -12.47 -15.70 20.70
C LYS A 105 -11.70 -16.88 21.33
N ALA A 106 -11.43 -17.93 20.55
CA ALA A 106 -10.68 -19.10 20.99
C ALA A 106 -9.14 -18.88 20.96
N GLY A 107 -8.68 -17.69 20.56
CA GLY A 107 -7.26 -17.37 20.50
C GLY A 107 -6.55 -17.74 19.20
N LEU A 108 -7.23 -18.42 18.27
CA LEU A 108 -6.70 -18.72 16.93
C LEU A 108 -6.42 -17.42 16.16
N GLU A 109 -5.22 -17.32 15.58
CA GLU A 109 -4.81 -16.23 14.70
C GLU A 109 -5.09 -16.56 13.23
N ILE A 110 -5.74 -15.62 12.55
CA ILE A 110 -6.04 -15.67 11.13
C ILE A 110 -5.32 -14.52 10.46
N LYS A 111 -4.42 -14.84 9.51
CA LYS A 111 -3.74 -13.83 8.70
C LYS A 111 -4.49 -13.62 7.40
N ASP A 112 -4.65 -12.35 7.03
CA ASP A 112 -5.27 -11.96 5.76
C ASP A 112 -4.42 -10.94 5.03
N THR A 113 -4.37 -11.06 3.71
CA THR A 113 -3.59 -10.14 2.88
C THR A 113 -4.52 -9.11 2.29
N ILE A 114 -4.33 -7.86 2.69
CA ILE A 114 -4.97 -6.73 2.01
C ILE A 114 -4.11 -6.29 0.83
N MET A 115 -4.74 -6.01 -0.29
CA MET A 115 -4.05 -5.56 -1.49
C MET A 115 -4.95 -4.67 -2.33
N ARG A 116 -4.41 -3.54 -2.78
CA ARG A 116 -5.08 -2.63 -3.68
C ARG A 116 -4.12 -2.00 -4.67
N LEU A 117 -4.55 -1.94 -5.92
CA LEU A 117 -3.89 -1.16 -6.96
C LEU A 117 -4.34 0.30 -6.83
N GLY A 118 -3.36 1.19 -6.72
CA GLY A 118 -3.59 2.63 -6.69
C GLY A 118 -3.73 3.21 -8.09
N GLN A 119 -4.29 4.41 -8.17
CA GLN A 119 -4.66 5.05 -9.43
C GLN A 119 -3.88 6.34 -9.68
N SER A 120 -4.02 6.90 -10.88
CA SER A 120 -3.59 8.27 -11.22
C SER A 120 -2.08 8.51 -11.39
N ILE A 121 -1.29 7.45 -11.63
CA ILE A 121 0.14 7.57 -12.00
C ILE A 121 0.44 7.21 -13.46
N PHE A 122 -0.48 6.55 -14.17
CA PHE A 122 -0.24 6.06 -15.52
C PHE A 122 0.14 7.19 -16.48
N ASN A 123 1.16 6.95 -17.33
CA ASN A 123 1.72 7.93 -18.29
C ASN A 123 2.39 9.16 -17.65
N LYS A 124 2.68 9.15 -16.36
CA LYS A 124 3.40 10.25 -15.70
C LYS A 124 4.83 9.83 -15.44
N LYS A 125 5.79 10.74 -15.57
CA LYS A 125 7.17 10.50 -15.15
C LYS A 125 7.41 10.88 -13.70
N ASP A 126 6.68 11.89 -13.24
CA ASP A 126 6.77 12.43 -11.90
C ASP A 126 5.40 12.91 -11.45
N THR A 127 4.94 12.48 -10.27
CA THR A 127 3.61 12.80 -9.78
C THR A 127 3.48 12.65 -8.28
N LEU A 128 2.87 13.65 -7.65
CA LEU A 128 2.27 13.50 -6.34
C LEU A 128 0.87 12.91 -6.51
N VAL A 129 0.61 11.81 -5.82
CA VAL A 129 -0.74 11.28 -5.64
C VAL A 129 -1.22 11.76 -4.29
N TYR A 130 -2.34 12.49 -4.26
CA TYR A 130 -2.91 13.03 -3.03
C TYR A 130 -4.20 12.30 -2.66
N LYS A 131 -4.27 11.80 -1.41
CA LYS A 131 -5.45 11.11 -0.84
C LYS A 131 -6.11 10.10 -1.80
N ASN A 132 -5.32 9.26 -2.45
CA ASN A 132 -5.85 8.21 -3.30
C ASN A 132 -6.50 7.12 -2.43
N LYS A 133 -7.76 6.84 -2.72
CA LYS A 133 -8.58 5.90 -1.95
C LYS A 133 -8.18 4.46 -2.27
N LEU A 134 -7.78 3.71 -1.25
CA LEU A 134 -7.32 2.33 -1.40
C LEU A 134 -8.41 1.33 -0.99
N ILE A 135 -8.41 0.96 0.29
CA ILE A 135 -9.22 -0.13 0.84
C ILE A 135 -9.78 0.27 2.19
N GLN A 136 -10.95 -0.24 2.54
CA GLN A 136 -11.48 -0.17 3.90
C GLN A 136 -10.96 -1.35 4.69
N ILE A 137 -10.29 -1.10 5.82
CA ILE A 137 -9.77 -2.17 6.68
C ILE A 137 -10.95 -2.80 7.44
N PRO A 138 -11.29 -4.08 7.22
CA PRO A 138 -12.43 -4.69 7.88
C PRO A 138 -12.14 -4.93 9.37
N ASP A 139 -13.17 -4.82 10.21
CA ASP A 139 -13.05 -5.01 11.65
C ASP A 139 -13.01 -6.49 12.07
N SER A 140 -13.52 -7.35 11.19
CA SER A 140 -13.65 -8.77 11.39
C SER A 140 -13.55 -9.52 10.07
N LEU A 141 -13.17 -10.79 10.17
CA LEU A 141 -13.05 -11.69 9.05
C LEU A 141 -13.72 -13.02 9.43
N ASP A 142 -14.61 -13.50 8.57
CA ASP A 142 -15.17 -14.83 8.67
C ASP A 142 -14.36 -15.78 7.78
N ARG A 143 -13.88 -16.89 8.35
CA ARG A 143 -13.09 -17.88 7.62
C ARG A 143 -13.41 -19.30 8.09
N THR A 144 -13.59 -20.20 7.12
CA THR A 144 -13.77 -21.62 7.40
C THR A 144 -12.40 -22.30 7.50
N ILE A 145 -12.14 -22.97 8.62
CA ILE A 145 -10.93 -23.75 8.88
C ILE A 145 -11.41 -25.13 9.35
N ASP A 146 -10.95 -26.19 8.69
CA ASP A 146 -11.35 -27.57 8.98
C ASP A 146 -12.88 -27.80 9.02
N GLY A 147 -13.61 -27.10 8.15
CA GLY A 147 -15.07 -27.18 8.06
C GLY A 147 -15.84 -26.37 9.11
N VAL A 148 -15.15 -25.70 10.05
CA VAL A 148 -15.75 -24.85 11.08
C VAL A 148 -15.59 -23.38 10.71
N SER A 149 -16.69 -22.62 10.79
CA SER A 149 -16.65 -21.17 10.57
C SER A 149 -16.11 -20.44 11.80
N HIS A 150 -15.05 -19.67 11.62
CA HIS A 150 -14.45 -18.83 12.65
C HIS A 150 -14.61 -17.35 12.29
N ARG A 151 -15.03 -16.55 13.27
CA ARG A 151 -15.02 -15.08 13.17
C ARG A 151 -13.86 -14.52 13.97
N GLY A 152 -12.88 -13.94 13.27
CA GLY A 152 -11.74 -13.24 13.86
C GLY A 152 -12.00 -11.74 13.93
N GLY A 153 -11.65 -11.10 15.05
CA GLY A 153 -11.60 -9.64 15.17
C GLY A 153 -10.21 -9.12 14.88
N LEU A 154 -10.09 -8.04 14.11
CA LEU A 154 -8.81 -7.41 13.79
C LEU A 154 -8.11 -7.00 15.08
N GLN A 155 -6.83 -7.39 15.20
CA GLN A 155 -5.97 -6.95 16.29
C GLN A 155 -5.52 -5.51 16.06
N GLU A 156 -5.51 -4.71 17.12
CA GLU A 156 -4.91 -3.37 17.07
C GLU A 156 -3.40 -3.47 17.21
N GLY A 157 -2.66 -2.55 16.61
CA GLY A 157 -1.21 -2.52 16.70
C GLY A 157 -0.54 -1.99 15.45
N GLU A 158 0.78 -2.15 15.40
CA GLU A 158 1.59 -1.75 14.26
C GLU A 158 1.54 -2.79 13.14
N TYR A 159 1.24 -2.34 11.93
CA TYR A 159 1.27 -3.13 10.72
C TYR A 159 2.19 -2.49 9.68
N LYS A 160 2.95 -3.32 8.96
CA LYS A 160 3.78 -2.86 7.85
C LYS A 160 3.01 -2.99 6.54
N LEU A 161 2.76 -1.87 5.88
CA LEU A 161 2.20 -1.84 4.55
C LEU A 161 3.33 -1.72 3.53
N SER A 162 3.33 -2.61 2.54
CA SER A 162 4.22 -2.59 1.38
C SER A 162 3.62 -1.70 0.29
N ILE A 163 4.44 -0.79 -0.24
CA ILE A 163 4.15 0.00 -1.42
C ILE A 163 5.15 -0.40 -2.51
N LEU A 164 4.65 -0.68 -3.71
CA LEU A 164 5.45 -1.00 -4.88
C LEU A 164 4.94 -0.21 -6.09
N CYS A 165 5.84 0.32 -6.90
CA CYS A 165 5.56 1.04 -8.12
C CYS A 165 6.16 0.29 -9.33
N MET A 166 5.55 0.45 -10.49
CA MET A 166 6.01 -0.14 -11.74
C MET A 166 5.92 0.90 -12.86
N ASP A 167 6.92 0.92 -13.73
CA ASP A 167 6.92 1.69 -14.97
C ASP A 167 6.27 0.93 -16.14
N LYS A 168 6.14 1.57 -17.31
CA LYS A 168 5.59 0.90 -18.51
C LYS A 168 6.49 -0.18 -19.09
N ALA A 169 7.80 -0.12 -18.85
CA ALA A 169 8.75 -1.13 -19.28
C ALA A 169 8.65 -2.41 -18.43
N GLY A 170 7.93 -2.36 -17.31
CA GLY A 170 7.73 -3.45 -16.36
C GLY A 170 8.78 -3.47 -15.25
N LYS A 171 9.66 -2.47 -15.17
CA LYS A 171 10.61 -2.30 -14.08
C LYS A 171 9.86 -1.89 -12.82
N LYS A 172 10.20 -2.55 -11.71
CA LYS A 172 9.55 -2.36 -10.41
C LYS A 172 10.48 -1.58 -9.49
N SER A 173 9.90 -0.71 -8.68
CA SER A 173 10.60 -0.15 -7.52
C SER A 173 10.91 -1.27 -6.53
N ASP A 174 11.85 -1.00 -5.63
CA ASP A 174 11.94 -1.82 -4.42
C ASP A 174 10.66 -1.63 -3.59
N SER A 175 10.26 -2.69 -2.88
CA SER A 175 9.10 -2.63 -2.00
C SER A 175 9.44 -1.82 -0.76
N ILE A 176 8.79 -0.67 -0.58
CA ILE A 176 8.94 0.14 0.63
C ILE A 176 7.95 -0.36 1.69
N LEU A 177 8.45 -0.65 2.89
CA LEU A 177 7.62 -0.98 4.04
C LEU A 177 7.38 0.27 4.87
N HIS A 178 6.11 0.63 5.06
CA HIS A 178 5.69 1.78 5.85
C HIS A 178 4.85 1.33 7.04
N SER A 179 5.23 1.77 8.25
CA SER A 179 4.53 1.39 9.48
C SER A 179 3.27 2.22 9.69
N VAL A 180 2.16 1.52 9.95
CA VAL A 180 0.84 2.10 10.24
C VAL A 180 0.28 1.48 11.51
N THR A 181 -0.07 2.30 12.50
CA THR A 181 -0.83 1.85 13.67
C THR A 181 -2.29 1.73 13.28
N ILE A 182 -2.87 0.53 13.43
CA ILE A 182 -4.29 0.31 13.24
C ILE A 182 -4.98 0.33 14.61
N LEU A 183 -5.94 1.25 14.77
CA LEU A 183 -6.70 1.44 16.01
C LEU A 183 -8.21 1.45 15.73
N ARG A 184 -9.02 0.95 16.66
CA ARG A 184 -10.46 1.13 16.68
C ARG A 184 -10.78 2.51 17.21
N ARG A 185 -11.95 2.99 16.82
CA ARG A 185 -12.51 4.25 17.30
C ARG A 185 -12.57 4.32 18.84
N ALA A 186 -12.98 3.23 19.50
CA ALA A 186 -13.09 3.19 20.96
C ALA A 186 -11.73 3.43 21.66
N THR A 187 -10.65 2.83 21.15
CA THR A 187 -9.30 2.98 21.69
C THR A 187 -8.80 4.42 21.58
N ILE A 188 -9.03 5.06 20.43
CA ILE A 188 -8.67 6.48 20.21
C ILE A 188 -9.40 7.40 21.19
N LEU A 189 -10.70 7.14 21.42
CA LEU A 189 -11.52 7.94 22.33
C LEU A 189 -11.11 7.73 23.80
N ALA A 190 -10.84 6.48 24.20
CA ALA A 190 -10.42 6.16 25.56
C ALA A 190 -9.07 6.79 25.93
N ALA A 191 -8.12 6.83 24.99
CA ALA A 191 -6.82 7.45 25.21
C ALA A 191 -6.90 8.97 25.48
N ARG A 192 -7.96 9.63 25.01
CA ARG A 192 -8.19 11.08 25.24
C ARG A 192 -8.96 11.38 26.51
N GLN A 193 -9.62 10.38 27.09
CA GLN A 193 -10.38 10.53 28.35
C GLN A 193 -9.52 10.30 29.60
N LYS A 194 -8.33 9.70 29.47
CA LYS A 194 -7.39 9.63 30.59
C LYS A 194 -6.82 11.03 30.87
N PRO A 195 -6.92 11.56 32.10
CA PRO A 195 -6.19 12.75 32.49
C PRO A 195 -4.69 12.46 32.31
N VAL A 196 -3.95 13.44 31.79
CA VAL A 196 -2.49 13.44 31.86
C VAL A 196 -2.15 13.39 33.35
N GLU A 197 -1.54 12.30 33.83
CA GLU A 197 -0.98 12.27 35.17
C GLU A 197 0.00 13.45 35.27
N GLU A 198 -0.32 14.40 36.15
CA GLU A 198 0.57 15.51 36.46
C GLU A 198 1.91 14.94 36.90
N ILE A 199 2.94 15.19 36.10
CA ILE A 199 4.32 14.87 36.46
C ILE A 199 4.60 15.66 37.74
N PRO A 200 4.97 15.01 38.87
CA PRO A 200 5.35 15.73 40.07
C PRO A 200 6.52 16.64 39.72
N GLN A 201 6.35 17.95 39.91
CA GLN A 201 7.47 18.87 39.87
C GLN A 201 8.29 18.63 41.13
N GLU A 202 9.45 18.00 40.98
CA GLU A 202 10.56 18.08 41.94
C GLU A 202 11.34 19.38 41.75
#